data_AF-A0A849QRU4-F1
#
_entry.id   AF-A0A849QRU4-F1
#
_cell.length_a   1.000
_cell.length_b   1.000
_cell.length_c   1.000
_cell.angle_alpha   90.00
_cell.angle_beta   90.00
_cell.angle_gamma   90.00
#
_symmetry.space_group_name_H-M   'P 1'
#
loop_
_entity.id
_entity.type
_entity.pdbx_description
1 polymer ?
#
loop_
_entity_poly.entity_id
_entity_poly.type
_entity_poly.pdbx_seq_one_letter_code
_entity_poly.pdbx_strand_id
1 'polypeptide(L)'
;MDKNLKIFFDKEGDVLDIAIGKPTEAISKELDNDVIMRLDPNTEEIVGFTILNFEKRFEHLDSSETLPIAATFSHISRALEVEG
;
A
#
# COMPACT_ATOMS: atom_id res chain seq x y z
N MET A 1 1.62 7.26 16.16
CA MET A 1 2.45 6.89 15.00
C MET A 1 1.81 7.53 13.78
N ASP A 2 2.57 8.20 12.92
CA ASP A 2 2.03 8.73 11.67
C ASP A 2 1.57 7.54 10.80
N LYS A 3 0.27 7.48 10.45
CA LYS A 3 -0.35 6.43 9.63
C LYS A 3 -0.84 6.97 8.28
N ASN A 4 -0.16 7.99 7.77
CA ASN A 4 -0.39 8.49 6.42
C ASN A 4 -0.15 7.39 5.38
N LEU A 5 -1.07 7.26 4.43
CA LEU A 5 -0.90 6.38 3.26
C LEU A 5 -0.07 7.11 2.20
N LYS A 6 0.95 6.45 1.67
CA LYS A 6 1.76 6.92 0.54
C LYS A 6 1.65 5.91 -0.58
N ILE A 7 1.53 6.40 -1.81
CA ILE A 7 1.40 5.58 -3.01
C ILE A 7 2.50 6.00 -3.97
N PHE A 8 3.19 5.03 -4.55
CA PHE A 8 4.20 5.22 -5.58
C PHE A 8 3.96 4.20 -6.69
N PHE A 9 3.93 4.66 -7.94
CA PHE A 9 3.75 3.78 -9.09
C PHE A 9 4.99 3.83 -9.97
N ASP A 10 5.67 2.69 -10.09
CA ASP A 10 6.73 2.48 -11.07
C ASP A 10 6.09 2.02 -12.39
N LYS A 11 6.01 2.94 -13.33
CA LYS A 11 5.44 2.72 -14.67
C LYS A 11 6.30 1.79 -15.53
N GLU A 12 7.62 1.77 -15.34
CA GLU A 12 8.52 0.93 -16.15
C GLU A 12 8.45 -0.53 -15.68
N GLY A 13 8.42 -0.74 -14.36
CA GLY A 13 8.27 -2.06 -13.75
C GLY A 13 6.83 -2.58 -13.71
N ASP A 14 5.83 -1.73 -13.94
CA ASP A 14 4.40 -2.03 -13.73
C ASP A 14 4.11 -2.47 -12.27
N VAL A 15 4.62 -1.68 -11.31
CA VAL A 15 4.56 -1.97 -9.87
C VAL A 15 3.94 -0.81 -9.10
N LEU A 16 2.88 -1.09 -8.34
CA LEU A 16 2.27 -0.15 -7.42
C LEU A 16 2.68 -0.45 -5.97
N ASP A 17 3.40 0.48 -5.36
CA ASP A 17 3.79 0.44 -3.95
C ASP A 17 2.87 1.32 -3.09
N ILE A 18 2.37 0.72 -2.02
CA ILE A 18 1.57 1.39 -0.99
C ILE A 18 2.32 1.28 0.33
N ALA A 19 2.72 2.40 0.93
CA ALA A 19 3.40 2.46 2.21
C ALA A 19 2.53 3.13 3.27
N ILE A 20 2.58 2.64 4.51
CA ILE A 20 1.81 3.17 5.64
C ILE A 20 2.78 3.75 6.66
N GLY A 21 2.67 5.07 6.89
CA GLY A 21 3.47 5.79 7.88
C GLY A 21 4.87 6.14 7.41
N LYS A 22 5.85 5.95 8.30
CA LYS A 22 7.26 6.28 8.03
C LYS A 22 7.97 5.11 7.34
N PRO A 23 9.03 5.38 6.55
CA PRO A 23 9.89 4.30 6.05
C PRO A 23 10.45 3.49 7.22
N THR A 24 10.25 2.18 7.19
CA THR A 24 10.65 1.24 8.23
C THR A 24 11.13 -0.05 7.56
N GLU A 25 12.06 -0.75 8.20
CA GLU A 25 12.48 -2.08 7.77
C GLU A 25 11.27 -3.03 7.77
N ALA A 26 11.15 -3.84 6.73
CA ALA A 26 10.00 -4.72 6.57
C ALA A 26 10.41 -6.07 6.00
N ILE A 27 9.70 -7.12 6.42
CA ILE A 27 9.74 -8.42 5.76
C ILE A 27 8.59 -8.52 4.76
N SER A 28 8.86 -9.18 3.63
CA SER A 28 7.88 -9.41 2.58
C SER A 28 7.19 -10.76 2.78
N LYS A 29 5.87 -10.76 2.64
CA LYS A 29 5.05 -11.96 2.59
C LYS A 29 4.24 -11.93 1.29
N GLU A 30 4.56 -12.84 0.38
CA GLU A 30 3.78 -13.04 -0.84
C GLU A 30 2.37 -13.52 -0.47
N LEU A 31 1.38 -12.89 -1.08
CA LEU A 31 -0.01 -13.31 -1.11
C LEU A 31 -0.35 -13.77 -2.53
N ASP A 32 -1.59 -14.21 -2.73
CA ASP A 32 -2.09 -14.55 -4.06
C ASP A 32 -2.23 -13.32 -4.97
N ASN A 33 -2.42 -13.56 -6.27
CA ASN A 33 -2.65 -12.55 -7.30
C ASN A 33 -1.57 -11.46 -7.34
N ASP A 34 -0.29 -11.84 -7.36
CA ASP A 34 0.90 -10.96 -7.36
C ASP A 34 0.85 -9.77 -6.39
N VAL A 35 0.26 -9.98 -5.21
CA VAL A 35 0.26 -9.01 -4.11
C VAL A 35 1.28 -9.42 -3.07
N ILE A 36 2.10 -8.48 -2.62
CA ILE A 36 3.09 -8.69 -1.55
C ILE A 36 2.68 -7.81 -0.37
N MET A 37 2.55 -8.41 0.81
CA MET A 37 2.35 -7.71 2.08
C MET A 37 3.69 -7.42 2.73
N ARG A 38 3.85 -6.22 3.31
CA ARG A 38 5.04 -5.82 4.06
C ARG A 38 4.70 -5.68 5.53
N LEU A 39 5.49 -6.34 6.38
CA LEU A 39 5.29 -6.39 7.83
C LEU A 39 6.52 -5.85 8.56
N ASP A 40 6.32 -5.10 9.65
CA ASP A 40 7.40 -4.80 10.59
C ASP A 40 7.86 -6.12 11.24
N PRO A 41 9.16 -6.46 11.21
CA PRO A 41 9.67 -7.75 11.70
C PRO A 41 9.54 -7.93 13.22
N ASN A 42 9.37 -6.83 13.97
CA ASN A 42 9.32 -6.86 15.43
C ASN A 42 7.88 -6.87 15.95
N THR A 43 6.98 -6.14 15.29
CA THR A 43 5.60 -5.97 15.75
C THR A 43 4.57 -6.75 14.94
N GLU A 44 4.97 -7.29 13.79
CA GLU A 44 4.08 -7.91 12.79
C GLU A 44 2.98 -6.97 12.27
N GLU A 45 3.11 -5.65 12.52
CA GLU A 45 2.18 -4.67 11.96
C GLU A 45 2.38 -4.54 10.44
N ILE A 46 1.27 -4.40 9.70
CA ILE A 46 1.31 -4.13 8.27
C ILE A 46 1.82 -2.70 8.04
N VAL A 47 2.94 -2.60 7.32
CA VAL A 47 3.59 -1.32 6.96
C VAL A 47 3.44 -0.98 5.48
N GLY A 48 2.83 -1.86 4.69
CA GLY A 48 2.47 -1.57 3.30
C GLY A 48 2.19 -2.81 2.45
N PHE A 49 1.97 -2.56 1.17
CA PHE A 49 1.74 -3.57 0.15
C PHE A 49 2.45 -3.19 -1.15
N THR A 50 2.76 -4.18 -1.95
CA THR A 50 3.24 -4.03 -3.33
C THR A 50 2.34 -4.85 -4.23
N ILE A 51 1.86 -4.26 -5.33
CA ILE A 51 1.02 -4.91 -6.32
C ILE A 51 1.81 -4.93 -7.62
N LEU A 52 2.20 -6.12 -8.06
CA LEU A 52 2.92 -6.32 -9.32
C LEU A 52 1.93 -6.39 -10.49
N ASN A 53 2.39 -6.16 -11.72
CA ASN A 53 1.54 -6.22 -12.92
C ASN A 53 0.31 -5.29 -12.82
N PHE A 54 0.46 -4.11 -12.22
CA PHE A 54 -0.65 -3.26 -11.81
C PHE A 54 -1.57 -2.88 -12.97
N GLU A 55 -1.04 -2.34 -14.06
CA GLU A 55 -1.83 -1.97 -15.24
C GLU A 55 -2.30 -3.18 -16.03
N LYS A 56 -1.45 -4.21 -16.15
CA LYS A 56 -1.79 -5.44 -16.88
C LYS A 56 -3.00 -6.16 -16.31
N ARG A 57 -3.24 -6.06 -15.00
CA ARG A 57 -4.46 -6.58 -14.37
C ARG A 57 -5.74 -6.04 -15.00
N PHE A 58 -5.71 -4.81 -15.52
CA PHE A 58 -6.88 -4.14 -16.07
C PHE A 58 -6.97 -4.21 -17.60
N GLU A 59 -5.97 -4.77 -18.30
CA GLU A 59 -5.98 -4.88 -19.77
C GLU A 59 -7.09 -5.81 -20.29
N HIS A 60 -7.58 -6.73 -19.45
CA HIS A 60 -8.61 -7.71 -19.81
C HIS A 60 -9.85 -7.64 -18.90
N LEU A 61 -9.88 -6.67 -17.98
CA LEU A 61 -10.99 -6.47 -17.07
C LEU A 61 -11.71 -5.16 -17.43
N ASP A 62 -12.97 -5.27 -17.85
CA ASP A 62 -13.88 -4.10 -17.91
C ASP A 62 -14.31 -3.63 -16.49
N SER A 63 -13.63 -4.08 -15.43
CA SER A 63 -14.13 -4.01 -14.06
C SER A 63 -13.02 -3.94 -13.00
N SER A 64 -13.44 -3.76 -11.73
CA SER A 64 -12.57 -3.68 -10.55
C SER A 64 -11.95 -5.04 -10.18
N GLU A 65 -10.75 -5.02 -9.61
CA GLU A 65 -10.10 -6.19 -9.03
C GLU A 65 -10.26 -6.24 -7.50
N THR A 66 -10.33 -7.45 -6.93
CA THR A 66 -10.33 -7.66 -5.48
C THR A 66 -8.96 -8.16 -5.03
N LEU A 67 -8.32 -7.42 -4.14
CA LEU A 67 -7.06 -7.83 -3.52
C LEU A 67 -7.30 -8.77 -2.33
N PRO A 68 -6.37 -9.68 -2.01
CA PRO A 68 -6.48 -10.61 -0.87
C PRO A 68 -6.19 -9.93 0.48
N ILE A 69 -6.75 -8.74 0.71
CA ILE A 69 -6.48 -7.89 1.88
C ILE A 69 -7.81 -7.30 2.39
N ALA A 70 -8.06 -7.40 3.69
CA ALA A 70 -9.14 -6.66 4.35
C ALA A 70 -8.62 -5.31 4.84
N ALA A 71 -9.44 -4.26 4.74
CA ALA A 71 -9.05 -2.90 5.11
C ALA A 71 -10.05 -2.21 6.03
N THR A 72 -9.52 -1.42 6.96
CA THR A 72 -10.27 -0.49 7.81
C THR A 72 -9.67 0.89 7.63
N PHE A 73 -10.49 1.88 7.29
CA PHE A 73 -10.04 3.24 6.98
C PHE A 73 -10.56 4.25 8.00
N SER A 74 -9.72 5.25 8.28
CA SER A 74 -10.08 6.43 9.05
C SER A 74 -9.56 7.69 8.34
N HIS A 75 -10.34 8.77 8.37
CA HIS A 75 -9.93 10.05 7.82
C HIS A 75 -8.93 10.78 8.74
N ILE A 76 -7.89 11.39 8.15
CA ILE A 76 -6.94 12.25 8.88
C ILE A 76 -7.38 13.70 8.70
N SER A 77 -7.98 14.30 9.72
CA SER A 77 -8.26 15.74 9.74
C SER A 77 -6.98 16.49 10.04
N ARG A 78 -6.35 17.09 9.02
CA ARG A 78 -5.26 18.04 9.22
C ARG A 78 -5.88 19.36 9.71
N ALA A 79 -5.74 19.68 10.99
CA ALA A 79 -5.92 21.06 11.42
C ALA A 79 -4.84 21.88 10.70
N LEU A 80 -5.26 22.91 9.96
CA LEU A 80 -4.32 23.89 9.41
C LEU A 80 -3.59 24.49 10.61
N GLU A 81 -2.31 24.22 10.75
CA GLU A 81 -1.42 25.06 11.54
C GLU A 81 -1.42 26.41 10.84
N VAL A 82 -2.31 27.30 11.30
CA VAL A 82 -2.24 28.71 10.97
C VAL A 82 -1.03 29.22 11.75
N GLU A 83 0.13 29.24 11.09
CA GLU A 83 1.29 29.99 11.59
C GLU A 83 0.84 31.44 11.78
N GLY A 84 0.93 31.91 13.03
CA GLY A 84 0.67 33.29 13.43
C GLY A 84 1.91 34.17 13.31
#